data_AF-A0A5B1BQE1-F1
#
_entry.id   AF-A0A5B1BQE1-F1
#
_cell.length_a   1.000
_cell.length_b   1.000
_cell.length_c   1.000
_cell.angle_alpha   90.00
_cell.angle_beta   90.00
_cell.angle_gamma   90.00
#
_symmetry.space_group_name_H-M   'P 1'
#
loop_
_entity.id
_entity.type
_entity.pdbx_description
1 polymer ?
#
loop_
_entity_poly.entity_id
_entity_poly.type
_entity_poly.pdbx_seq_one_letter_code
_entity_poly.pdbx_strand_id
1 'polypeptide(L)'
;APEQPRQGSPKTGTAPQTIDEVPLQTDLGQIERKYYHAKDFGVTESRGRAGFDAFDRAVKQVVNDPATMHIQGIYRDQPAILNYNPKSGLCVIQTPDGRFISGWRLSPEQAAYVLNEGKLGGD
;
A
#
# COMPACT_ATOMS: atom_id res chain seq x y z
N ALA A 1 -43.51 -5.03 10.27
CA ALA A 1 -42.27 -5.32 11.03
C ALA A 1 -41.11 -4.63 10.31
N PRO A 2 -40.23 -3.92 11.03
CA PRO A 2 -39.51 -2.78 10.47
C PRO A 2 -38.40 -3.18 9.50
N GLU A 3 -38.28 -2.37 8.44
CA GLU A 3 -37.18 -2.37 7.48
C GLU A 3 -35.84 -2.24 8.20
N GLN A 4 -34.89 -3.12 7.86
CA GLN A 4 -33.48 -2.92 8.16
C GLN A 4 -33.02 -1.65 7.45
N PRO A 5 -32.36 -0.69 8.12
CA PRO A 5 -31.76 0.42 7.43
C PRO A 5 -30.60 -0.12 6.60
N ARG A 6 -30.76 -0.09 5.27
CA ARG A 6 -29.66 -0.15 4.31
C ARG A 6 -28.70 0.95 4.72
N GLN A 7 -27.54 0.60 5.29
CA GLN A 7 -26.51 1.59 5.56
C GLN A 7 -26.04 2.12 4.21
N GLY A 8 -26.53 3.33 3.90
CA GLY A 8 -26.17 4.07 2.73
C GLY A 8 -24.68 4.35 2.71
N SER A 9 -24.10 4.22 1.52
CA SER A 9 -22.78 4.72 1.20
C SER A 9 -22.63 6.18 1.65
N PRO A 10 -21.49 6.58 2.26
CA PRO A 10 -21.04 7.94 2.09
C PRO A 10 -20.47 8.04 0.67
N LYS A 11 -21.31 8.45 -0.30
CA LYS A 11 -20.80 9.17 -1.47
C LYS A 11 -20.62 10.62 -1.05
N THR A 12 -19.40 10.99 -0.69
CA THR A 12 -18.98 12.39 -0.62
C THR A 12 -17.62 12.46 -1.30
N GLY A 13 -17.53 13.25 -2.37
CA GLY A 13 -16.33 13.44 -3.19
C GLY A 13 -15.24 14.21 -2.45
N THR A 14 -14.72 13.63 -1.39
CA THR A 14 -13.57 14.13 -0.64
C THR A 14 -12.45 13.14 -0.88
N ALA A 15 -11.33 13.63 -1.42
CA ALA A 15 -10.12 12.84 -1.58
C ALA A 15 -9.77 12.14 -0.24
N PRO A 16 -9.22 10.92 -0.29
CA PRO A 16 -8.90 10.16 0.90
C PRO A 16 -7.89 10.92 1.75
N GLN A 17 -7.98 10.75 3.08
CA GLN A 17 -7.16 11.52 4.00
C GLN A 17 -5.69 11.11 3.88
N THR A 18 -4.82 12.09 3.64
CA THR A 18 -3.37 11.92 3.72
C THR A 18 -2.88 12.21 5.14
N ILE A 19 -1.87 11.46 5.57
CA ILE A 19 -1.23 11.60 6.88
C ILE A 19 0.26 11.86 6.71
N ASP A 20 0.93 12.19 7.82
CA ASP A 20 2.40 12.21 7.85
C ASP A 20 2.97 10.80 7.71
N GLU A 21 4.24 10.70 7.33
CA GLU A 21 4.96 9.43 7.20
C GLU A 21 4.92 8.64 8.51
N VAL A 22 4.50 7.39 8.44
CA VAL A 22 4.66 6.41 9.52
C VAL A 22 5.81 5.47 9.14
N PRO A 23 6.88 5.37 9.94
CA PRO A 23 8.05 4.56 9.61
C PRO A 23 7.70 3.11 9.28
N LEU A 24 8.16 2.64 8.12
CA LEU A 24 7.93 1.27 7.67
C LEU A 24 8.78 0.27 8.47
N GLN A 25 8.11 -0.67 9.11
CA GLN A 25 8.71 -1.80 9.81
C GLN A 25 8.60 -3.04 8.94
N THR A 26 9.73 -3.64 8.64
CA THR A 26 9.83 -4.85 7.83
C THR A 26 10.28 -6.02 8.69
N ASP A 27 9.67 -7.18 8.41
CA ASP A 27 10.10 -8.48 8.94
C ASP A 27 10.60 -9.32 7.76
N LEU A 28 11.69 -10.06 7.97
CA LEU A 28 12.28 -10.93 6.95
C LEU A 28 11.25 -11.95 6.45
N GLY A 29 10.46 -12.55 7.34
CA GLY A 29 9.43 -13.53 6.95
C GLY A 29 8.40 -12.93 6.00
N GLN A 30 7.99 -11.69 6.24
CA GLN A 30 7.05 -10.99 5.36
C GLN A 30 7.69 -10.55 4.04
N ILE A 31 8.92 -10.04 4.05
CA ILE A 31 9.71 -9.70 2.84
C ILE A 31 9.86 -10.94 1.96
N GLU A 32 10.24 -12.07 2.55
CA GLU A 32 10.34 -13.35 1.87
C GLU A 32 9.01 -13.78 1.26
N ARG A 33 7.91 -13.68 2.01
CA ARG A 33 6.57 -14.03 1.53
C ARG A 33 6.14 -13.17 0.35
N LYS A 34 6.54 -11.90 0.32
CA LYS A 34 6.13 -10.91 -0.69
C LYS A 34 7.14 -10.71 -1.83
N TYR A 35 8.25 -11.46 -1.82
CA TYR A 35 9.32 -11.31 -2.80
C TYR A 35 8.90 -11.48 -4.26
N TYR A 36 7.77 -12.14 -4.54
CA TYR A 36 7.24 -12.24 -5.90
C TYR A 36 6.89 -10.86 -6.52
N HIS A 37 6.72 -9.82 -5.70
CA HIS A 37 6.56 -8.43 -6.15
C HIS A 37 7.88 -7.67 -6.32
N ALA A 38 9.03 -8.21 -5.92
CA ALA A 38 10.30 -7.47 -5.88
C ALA A 38 10.69 -6.88 -7.25
N LYS A 39 10.32 -7.56 -8.34
CA LYS A 39 10.53 -7.08 -9.72
C LYS A 39 9.82 -5.76 -10.02
N ASP A 40 8.65 -5.51 -9.43
CA ASP A 40 7.91 -4.25 -9.62
C ASP A 40 8.72 -3.05 -9.11
N PHE A 41 9.52 -3.30 -8.06
CA PHE A 41 10.41 -2.35 -7.41
C PHE A 41 11.81 -2.29 -8.04
N GLY A 42 12.03 -2.98 -9.17
CA GLY A 42 13.33 -3.00 -9.86
C GLY A 42 14.38 -3.90 -9.23
N VAL A 43 14.00 -4.75 -8.27
CA VAL A 43 14.91 -5.76 -7.70
C VAL A 43 15.09 -6.88 -8.72
N THR A 44 16.34 -7.11 -9.12
CA THR A 44 16.72 -8.09 -10.17
C THR A 44 17.41 -9.31 -9.59
N GLU A 45 17.85 -9.21 -8.35
CA GLU A 45 18.48 -10.26 -7.57
C GLU A 45 17.56 -11.48 -7.45
N SER A 46 18.16 -12.66 -7.47
CA SER A 46 17.42 -13.90 -7.24
C SER A 46 16.93 -13.98 -5.79
N ARG A 47 15.88 -14.79 -5.57
CA ARG A 47 15.37 -15.08 -4.23
C ARG A 47 16.50 -15.64 -3.36
N GLY A 48 16.79 -14.96 -2.25
CA GLY A 48 17.89 -15.26 -1.35
C GLY A 48 18.28 -14.01 -0.57
N ARG A 49 19.29 -14.10 0.30
CA ARG A 49 19.63 -13.01 1.24
C ARG A 49 19.82 -11.65 0.55
N ALA A 50 20.63 -11.62 -0.51
CA ALA A 50 20.87 -10.38 -1.27
C ALA A 50 19.58 -9.80 -1.86
N GLY A 51 18.71 -10.65 -2.40
CA GLY A 51 17.41 -10.25 -2.92
C GLY A 51 16.49 -9.69 -1.83
N PHE A 52 16.37 -10.38 -0.70
CA PHE A 52 15.55 -9.94 0.41
C PHE A 52 16.01 -8.59 0.97
N ASP A 53 17.33 -8.40 1.13
CA ASP A 53 17.91 -7.13 1.57
C ASP A 53 17.67 -6.02 0.52
N ALA A 54 17.71 -6.33 -0.78
CA ALA A 54 17.40 -5.39 -1.83
C ALA A 54 15.91 -5.00 -1.86
N PHE A 55 15.01 -5.97 -1.68
CA PHE A 55 13.57 -5.71 -1.64
C PHE A 55 13.16 -4.92 -0.39
N ASP A 56 13.74 -5.25 0.77
CA ASP A 56 13.59 -4.49 2.01
C ASP A 56 13.95 -3.01 1.84
N ARG A 57 15.12 -2.73 1.24
CA ARG A 57 15.55 -1.36 0.95
C ARG A 57 14.60 -0.67 -0.03
N ALA A 58 14.18 -1.37 -1.09
CA ALA A 58 13.34 -0.79 -2.13
C ALA A 58 11.95 -0.39 -1.60
N VAL A 59 11.31 -1.20 -0.75
CA VAL A 59 10.01 -0.82 -0.16
C VAL A 59 10.15 0.38 0.80
N LYS A 60 11.24 0.44 1.57
CA LYS A 60 11.54 1.58 2.45
C LYS A 60 11.83 2.85 1.64
N GLN A 61 12.54 2.75 0.53
CA GLN A 61 12.80 3.87 -0.36
C GLN A 61 11.51 4.45 -0.96
N VAL A 62 10.55 3.60 -1.32
CA VAL A 62 9.24 4.08 -1.79
C VAL A 62 8.52 4.83 -0.68
N VAL A 63 8.46 4.30 0.54
CA VAL A 63 7.80 4.99 1.67
C VAL A 63 8.47 6.33 1.96
N ASN A 64 9.80 6.37 2.01
CA ASN A 64 10.55 7.57 2.41
C ASN A 64 10.76 8.59 1.27
N ASP A 65 10.26 8.31 0.05
CA ASP A 65 10.37 9.26 -1.06
C ASP A 65 9.46 10.47 -0.77
N PRO A 66 9.96 11.71 -0.82
CA PRO A 66 9.15 12.91 -0.55
C PRO A 66 7.95 13.11 -1.47
N ALA A 67 7.92 12.44 -2.62
CA ALA A 67 6.76 12.45 -3.53
C ALA A 67 5.69 11.42 -3.15
N THR A 68 5.96 10.52 -2.22
CA THR A 68 5.02 9.49 -1.79
C THR A 68 3.91 10.07 -0.94
N MET A 69 2.68 9.73 -1.31
CA MET A 69 1.49 10.08 -0.57
C MET A 69 1.20 8.98 0.45
N HIS A 70 1.12 9.33 1.73
CA HIS A 70 0.71 8.41 2.79
C HIS A 70 -0.79 8.53 3.00
N ILE A 71 -1.56 7.59 2.45
CA ILE A 71 -3.02 7.68 2.46
C ILE A 71 -3.56 6.76 3.55
N GLN A 72 -4.28 7.32 4.52
CA GLN A 72 -5.04 6.54 5.48
C GLN A 72 -6.23 5.90 4.77
N GLY A 73 -6.19 4.58 4.61
CA GLY A 73 -7.09 3.85 3.74
C GLY A 73 -7.43 2.45 4.23
N ILE A 74 -7.92 1.64 3.28
CA ILE A 74 -8.39 0.28 3.51
C ILE A 74 -7.71 -0.66 2.51
N TYR A 75 -7.13 -1.73 3.03
CA TYR A 75 -6.64 -2.85 2.23
C TYR A 75 -7.41 -4.11 2.61
N ARG A 76 -8.18 -4.69 1.67
CA ARG A 76 -9.00 -5.91 1.91
C ARG A 76 -9.85 -5.80 3.19
N ASP A 77 -10.63 -4.73 3.28
CA ASP A 77 -11.52 -4.42 4.42
C ASP A 77 -10.83 -4.21 5.77
N GLN A 78 -9.50 -4.10 5.79
CA GLN A 78 -8.73 -3.80 6.99
C GLN A 78 -8.10 -2.40 6.91
N PRO A 79 -8.06 -1.64 8.00
CA PRO A 79 -7.35 -0.37 8.05
C PRO A 79 -5.88 -0.52 7.64
N ALA A 80 -5.41 0.36 6.77
CA ALA A 80 -4.06 0.36 6.26
C ALA A 80 -3.58 1.78 5.93
N ILE A 81 -2.28 1.94 5.78
CA ILE A 81 -1.68 3.09 5.12
C ILE A 81 -1.24 2.64 3.74
N LEU A 82 -1.76 3.31 2.72
CA LEU A 82 -1.42 3.09 1.32
C LEU A 82 -0.39 4.15 0.91
N ASN A 83 0.89 3.77 0.92
CA ASN A 83 2.00 4.66 0.54
C ASN A 83 2.15 4.63 -0.98
N TYR A 84 1.49 5.56 -1.68
CA TYR A 84 1.47 5.61 -3.14
C TYR A 84 2.42 6.67 -3.68
N ASN A 85 3.36 6.27 -4.52
CA ASN A 85 4.28 7.17 -5.20
C ASN A 85 3.78 7.44 -6.63
N PRO A 86 3.29 8.65 -6.94
CA PRO A 86 2.69 8.97 -8.24
C PRO A 86 3.71 9.01 -9.39
N LYS A 87 5.01 9.14 -9.10
CA LYS A 87 6.06 9.16 -10.14
C LYS A 87 6.35 7.76 -10.66
N SER A 88 6.38 6.77 -9.78
CA SER A 88 6.68 5.37 -10.11
C SER A 88 5.44 4.51 -10.28
N GLY A 89 4.29 4.93 -9.76
CA GLY A 89 3.08 4.10 -9.65
C GLY A 89 3.21 2.98 -8.60
N LEU A 90 4.28 2.96 -7.81
CA LEU A 90 4.48 1.97 -6.75
C LEU A 90 3.61 2.30 -5.54
N CYS A 91 3.02 1.26 -4.96
CA CYS A 91 2.31 1.34 -3.70
C CYS A 91 2.92 0.36 -2.70
N VAL A 92 3.23 0.85 -1.50
CA VAL A 92 3.59 0.04 -0.33
C VAL A 92 2.47 0.11 0.68
N ILE A 93 1.95 -1.04 1.07
CA ILE A 93 0.85 -1.18 2.01
C ILE A 93 1.45 -1.57 3.35
N GLN A 94 1.14 -0.79 4.37
CA GLN A 94 1.48 -1.11 5.74
C GLN A 94 0.25 -1.00 6.64
N THR A 95 0.29 -1.66 7.79
CA THR A 95 -0.69 -1.46 8.85
C THR A 95 -0.53 -0.06 9.47
N PRO A 96 -1.55 0.45 10.19
CA PRO A 96 -1.45 1.76 10.85
C PRO A 96 -0.30 1.86 11.88
N ASP A 97 0.13 0.74 12.47
CA ASP A 97 1.29 0.65 13.37
C ASP A 97 2.64 0.52 12.64
N GLY A 98 2.65 0.60 11.30
CA GLY A 98 3.86 0.66 10.48
C GLY A 98 4.35 -0.67 9.90
N ARG A 99 3.70 -1.80 10.19
CA ARG A 99 4.18 -3.11 9.71
C ARG A 99 3.87 -3.31 8.24
N PHE A 100 4.87 -3.69 7.46
CA PHE A 100 4.74 -4.01 6.05
C PHE A 100 3.74 -5.14 5.81
N ILE A 101 2.78 -4.93 4.90
CA ILE A 101 1.81 -5.95 4.47
C ILE A 101 2.20 -6.49 3.10
N SER A 102 2.32 -5.62 2.09
CA SER A 102 2.59 -5.97 0.70
C SER A 102 2.94 -4.71 -0.09
N GLY A 103 3.34 -4.84 -1.34
CA GLY A 103 3.44 -3.70 -2.25
C GLY A 103 3.66 -4.16 -3.68
N TRP A 104 3.29 -3.33 -4.65
CA TRP A 104 3.45 -3.57 -6.09
C TRP A 104 3.23 -2.27 -6.87
N ARG A 105 3.47 -2.33 -8.19
CA ARG A 105 3.11 -1.24 -9.10
C ARG A 105 1.63 -1.32 -9.45
N LEU A 106 0.86 -0.29 -9.07
CA LEU A 106 -0.58 -0.27 -9.31
C LEU A 106 -0.91 -0.13 -10.80
N SER A 107 -2.00 -0.78 -11.23
CA SER A 107 -2.63 -0.42 -12.49
C SER A 107 -3.27 0.98 -12.40
N PRO A 108 -3.58 1.64 -13.53
CA PRO A 108 -4.27 2.93 -13.52
C PRO A 108 -5.60 2.89 -12.75
N GLU A 109 -6.35 1.80 -12.86
CA GLU A 109 -7.62 1.59 -12.14
C GLU A 109 -7.40 1.46 -10.63
N GLN A 110 -6.41 0.66 -10.21
CA GLN A 110 -6.05 0.54 -8.80
C GLN A 110 -5.59 1.89 -8.23
N ALA A 111 -4.77 2.63 -8.97
CA ALA A 111 -4.33 3.97 -8.57
C ALA A 111 -5.53 4.92 -8.42
N ALA A 112 -6.52 4.87 -9.32
CA ALA A 112 -7.73 5.67 -9.21
C ALA A 112 -8.53 5.33 -7.94
N TYR A 113 -8.69 4.04 -7.59
CA TYR A 113 -9.34 3.66 -6.32
C TYR A 113 -8.55 4.13 -5.09
N VAL A 114 -7.23 4.04 -5.13
CA VAL A 114 -6.38 4.54 -4.03
C VAL A 114 -6.51 6.05 -3.89
N LEU A 115 -6.48 6.80 -5.00
CA LEU A 115 -6.49 8.27 -5.00
C LEU A 115 -7.87 8.88 -4.78
N ASN A 116 -8.96 8.17 -5.11
CA ASN A 116 -10.32 8.69 -4.99
C ASN A 116 -11.07 8.13 -3.78
N GLU A 117 -10.78 6.88 -3.39
CA GLU A 117 -11.51 6.19 -2.33
C GLU A 117 -10.62 5.74 -1.16
N GLY A 118 -9.30 5.77 -1.30
CA GLY A 118 -8.38 5.25 -0.28
C GLY A 118 -8.51 3.74 -0.11
N LYS A 119 -8.88 3.00 -1.16
CA LYS A 119 -9.13 1.55 -1.12
C LYS A 119 -8.24 0.78 -2.08
N LEU A 120 -7.84 -0.42 -1.66
CA LEU A 120 -7.09 -1.33 -2.51
C LEU A 120 -7.44 -2.80 -2.20
N GLY A 121 -7.66 -3.60 -3.24
CA GLY A 121 -7.80 -5.05 -3.13
C GLY A 121 -9.14 -5.57 -2.60
N GLY A 122 -10.23 -4.81 -2.75
CA GLY A 122 -11.60 -5.32 -2.63
C GLY A 122 -12.18 -5.66 -4.02
N ASP A 123 -13.23 -6.48 -4.03
CA ASP A 123 -14.07 -6.77 -5.21
C ASP A 123 -15.17 -5.71 -5.38
#